data_AF-A0A074ZKK4-F1
#
_entry.id   AF-A0A074ZKK4-F1
#
_cell.length_a   1.000
_cell.length_b   1.000
_cell.length_c   1.000
_cell.angle_alpha   90.00
_cell.angle_beta   90.00
_cell.angle_gamma   90.00
#
_symmetry.space_group_name_H-M   'P 1'
#
loop_
_entity.id
_entity.type
_entity.pdbx_description
1 polymer ?
#
loop_
_entity_poly.entity_id
_entity_poly.type
_entity_poly.pdbx_seq_one_letter_code
_entity_poly.pdbx_strand_id
1 'polypeptide(L)' 'MGKSGSGKTSMRSIIFANYIARDTLRLGPTIIARSIEVNMLVDVEHTHMRILSGLVLNLWDCGG' A
#
# COMPACT_ATOMS: atom_id res chain seq x y z
N MET A 1 -1.14 6.49 6.81
CA MET A 1 0.17 6.63 7.51
C MET A 1 0.13 5.92 8.85
N GLY A 2 1.28 5.45 9.34
CA GLY A 2 1.43 4.67 10.58
C GLY A 2 2.78 3.94 10.60
N LYS A 3 3.26 3.49 11.78
CA LYS A 3 4.56 2.79 11.94
C LYS A 3 4.69 1.58 11.02
N SER A 4 5.92 1.18 10.70
CA SER A 4 6.21 -0.10 10.06
C SER A 4 5.50 -1.26 10.76
N GLY A 5 5.00 -2.23 9.98
CA GLY A 5 4.28 -3.39 10.51
C GLY A 5 2.84 -3.12 11.00
N SER A 6 2.34 -1.88 10.96
CA SER A 6 0.96 -1.57 11.40
C SER A 6 -0.15 -2.05 10.45
N GLY A 7 0.19 -2.80 9.39
CA GLY A 7 -0.78 -3.41 8.47
C GLY A 7 -1.41 -2.46 7.43
N LYS A 8 -0.75 -1.34 7.09
CA LYS A 8 -1.26 -0.34 6.11
C LYS A 8 -1.53 -0.96 4.73
N THR A 9 -0.50 -1.62 4.20
CA THR A 9 -0.54 -2.34 2.92
C THR A 9 -1.52 -3.51 2.97
N SER A 10 -1.55 -4.24 4.08
CA SER A 10 -2.50 -5.34 4.29
C SER A 10 -3.95 -4.87 4.20
N MET A 11 -4.28 -3.76 4.86
CA MET A 11 -5.63 -3.18 4.81
C MET A 11 -6.00 -2.74 3.39
N ARG A 12 -5.08 -2.06 2.69
CA ARG A 12 -5.27 -1.67 1.30
C ARG A 12 -5.54 -2.89 0.41
N SER A 13 -4.72 -3.92 0.51
CA SER A 13 -4.84 -5.11 -0.34
C SER A 13 -6.12 -5.89 -0.08
N ILE A 14 -6.59 -5.96 1.17
CA ILE A 14 -7.86 -6.62 1.50
C ILE A 14 -9.05 -5.85 0.91
N ILE A 15 -9.12 -4.54 1.15
CA ILE A 15 -10.31 -3.74 0.79
C ILE A 15 -10.36 -3.46 -0.72
N PHE A 16 -9.20 -3.27 -1.35
CA PHE A 16 -9.10 -2.69 -2.69
C PHE A 16 -8.41 -3.57 -3.73
N ALA A 17 -7.75 -4.66 -3.33
CA ALA A 17 -7.08 -5.58 -4.25
C ALA A 17 -7.56 -7.04 -4.12
N ASN A 18 -8.67 -7.28 -3.40
CA ASN A 18 -9.28 -8.60 -3.20
C ASN A 18 -8.36 -9.65 -2.55
N TYR A 19 -7.42 -9.23 -1.70
CA TYR A 19 -6.61 -10.18 -0.93
C TYR A 19 -7.45 -10.76 0.21
N ILE A 20 -7.34 -12.08 0.41
CA ILE A 20 -7.78 -12.67 1.68
C ILE A 20 -6.76 -12.34 2.77
N ALA A 21 -7.19 -12.29 4.03
CA ALA A 21 -6.33 -11.91 5.15
C ALA A 21 -5.01 -12.72 5.20
N ARG A 22 -5.07 -14.01 4.87
CA ARG A 22 -3.91 -14.91 4.81
C ARG A 22 -2.86 -14.47 3.78
N ASP A 23 -3.29 -13.95 2.64
CA ASP A 23 -2.37 -13.55 1.56
C ASP A 23 -1.58 -12.28 1.91
N THR A 24 -2.06 -11.50 2.89
CA THR A 24 -1.35 -10.31 3.35
C THR A 24 -0.02 -10.62 4.05
N LEU A 25 0.19 -11.87 4.50
CA LEU A 25 1.47 -12.32 5.06
C LEU A 25 2.60 -12.35 4.02
N ARG A 26 2.25 -12.37 2.73
CA ARG A 26 3.20 -12.37 1.62
C ARG A 26 3.54 -10.96 1.14
N LEU A 27 2.87 -9.93 1.68
CA LEU A 27 3.15 -8.55 1.34
C LEU A 27 4.47 -8.14 1.99
N GLY A 28 5.43 -7.72 1.18
CA GLY A 28 6.67 -7.13 1.65
C GLY A 28 6.42 -5.74 2.25
N PRO A 29 7.43 -5.16 2.93
CA PRO A 29 7.38 -3.78 3.37
C PRO A 29 7.11 -2.86 2.16
N THR A 30 6.32 -1.80 2.35
CA THR A 30 6.10 -0.77 1.33
C THR A 30 7.39 0.04 1.14
N ILE A 31 8.32 -0.55 0.39
CA ILE A 31 9.55 0.03 -0.13
C ILE A 31 9.37 -0.14 -1.64
N ILE A 32 9.24 0.94 -2.39
CA ILE A 32 9.09 0.83 -3.83
C ILE A 32 10.42 0.28 -4.34
N ALA A 33 10.35 -0.90 -4.96
CA ALA A 33 11.46 -1.48 -5.71
C ALA A 33 11.71 -0.62 -6.97
N ARG A 34 12.33 0.55 -6.81
CA ARG A 34 13.15 1.10 -7.88
C ARG A 34 14.45 0.31 -7.86
N SER A 35 14.64 -0.45 -8.93
CA SER A 35 15.89 -1.15 -9.21
C SER A 35 17.08 -0.22 -8.94
N ILE A 36 18.04 -0.69 -8.13
CA ILE A 36 19.38 -0.12 -8.00
C ILE A 36 19.40 1.27 -7.33
N GLU A 37 19.22 1.30 -6.01
CA GLU A 37 19.99 2.09 -5.04
C GLU A 37 19.17 2.17 -3.75
N VAL A 38 19.69 1.56 -2.69
CA VAL A 38 19.15 1.68 -1.35
C VAL A 38 19.39 3.12 -0.89
N ASN A 39 18.42 4.01 -1.13
CA ASN A 39 18.33 5.25 -0.40
C ASN A 39 17.02 5.29 0.38
N MET A 40 17.17 5.49 1.69
CA MET A 40 16.16 5.52 2.73
C MET A 40 15.24 6.74 2.55
N LEU A 41 14.40 6.73 1.52
CA LEU A 41 13.34 7.70 1.31
C LEU A 41 12.00 7.04 1.65
N VAL A 42 11.16 7.75 2.41
CA VAL A 42 9.81 7.32 2.76
C VAL A 42 9.02 7.12 1.47
N ASP A 43 8.84 5.88 1.07
CA ASP A 43 8.21 5.53 -0.19
C ASP A 43 6.69 5.59 -0.11
N VAL A 44 6.02 6.12 -1.13
CA VAL A 44 4.55 6.25 -1.15
C VAL A 44 3.99 5.52 -2.36
N GLU A 45 3.27 4.43 -2.11
CA GLU A 45 2.49 3.78 -3.16
C GLU A 45 1.16 4.51 -3.37
N HIS A 46 0.90 4.91 -4.62
CA HIS A 46 -0.33 5.59 -5.02
C HIS A 46 -1.30 4.62 -5.67
N THR A 47 -2.54 4.60 -5.19
CA THR A 47 -3.64 3.87 -5.81
C THR A 47 -4.78 4.81 -6.13
N HIS A 48 -5.23 4.81 -7.38
CA HIS A 48 -6.36 5.61 -7.87
C HIS A 48 -7.53 4.70 -8.17
N MET A 49 -8.63 4.84 -7.42
CA MET A 49 -9.81 3.99 -7.60
C MET A 49 -11.08 4.81 -7.69
N ARG A 50 -12.02 4.38 -8.53
CA ARG A 50 -13.38 4.94 -8.57
C ARG A 50 -14.27 4.11 -7.66
N ILE A 51 -14.90 4.78 -6.70
CA ILE A 51 -15.87 4.20 -5.77
C ILE A 51 -17.21 4.90 -5.94
N LEU A 52 -18.30 4.17 -5.70
CA LEU A 52 -19.68 4.68 -5.82
C LEU A 52 -19.94 5.28 -7.22
N SER A 53 -20.96 6.14 -7.32
CA SER A 53 -21.40 6.83 -8.54
C SER A 53 -20.45 7.97 -8.95
N GLY A 54 -19.13 7.74 -8.94
CA GLY A 54 -18.13 8.62 -9.55
C GLY A 54 -17.11 9.27 -8.61
N LEU A 55 -17.08 8.91 -7.33
CA LEU A 55 -16.07 9.43 -6.40
C LEU A 55 -14.71 8.79 -6.69
N VAL A 56 -13.68 9.60 -6.92
CA VAL A 56 -12.30 9.14 -7.09
C VAL A 56 -11.59 9.17 -5.74
N LEU A 57 -11.20 8.00 -5.24
CA LEU A 57 -10.37 7.86 -4.05
C LEU A 57 -8.90 7.75 -4.47
N ASN A 58 -8.10 8.68 -3.97
CA ASN A 58 -6.64 8.67 -4.14
C ASN A 58 -6.04 8.19 -2.81
N LEU A 59 -5.54 6.96 -2.77
CA LEU A 59 -4.96 6.37 -1.57
C LEU A 59 -3.43 6.41 -1.64
N TRP A 60 -2.83 6.90 -0.56
CA TRP A 60 -1.38 7.09 -0.43
C TRP A 60 -0.90 6.19 0.70
N ASP A 61 -0.32 5.05 0.33
CA ASP A 61 0.27 4.13 1.30
C ASP A 61 1.74 4.46 1.47
N CYS A 62 2.03 5.27 2.47
CA CYS A 62 3.39 5.62 2.86
C CYS A 62 4.03 4.46 3.62
N GLY A 63 5.21 4.02 3.18
CA GLY A 63 6.15 3.26 3.99
C GLY A 63 6.46 4.00 5.30
N GLY A 64 6.84 3.25 6.33
CA GLY A 64 7.21 3.80 7.63
C GLY A 64 7.89 2.77 8.49
#